data_AF-A0A414KU74-F1
#
_entry.id   AF-A0A414KU74-F1
#
_cell.length_a   1.000
_cell.length_b   1.000
_cell.length_c   1.000
_cell.angle_alpha   90.00
_cell.angle_beta   90.00
_cell.angle_gamma   90.00
#
_symmetry.space_group_name_H-M   'P 1'
#
loop_
_entity.id
_entity.type
_entity.pdbx_description
1 polymer ?
#
loop_
_entity_poly.entity_id
_entity_poly.type
_entity_poly.pdbx_seq_one_letter_code
_entity_poly.pdbx_strand_id
1 'polypeptide(L)'
;MNDKKLTHNDFLQRLDIRDVLLDAGYRQNRRFGLRLSSFIRTDSEEKRIRGDKFVITQQGKCCCQPPRQKEYNVVSFIKEHPALFAEYYEGIDLNRLVNLVCSRLLNIPFEEYEVQTVPVKQDLRPFDITDYDLHRFNPQDHEMQEIFYPYFKNRGIDLSTQNAFHRHFCLATKHGADGAAYTCLAFPLTLPKEGGTVVGFEERERMRMDGCDSYKGKSEESNESEGLWIASPAGTPLAEAKHIYWFGSTYDAMAYYQLHQAKNKDLRKAVFISTGGKPIGKQMREILDLTIPARQHICFDNTRKGSNLTWDLQKEICRSVRFAIEETPERKPYLDSIPDGGDLTDGEFYLLPKGGLQEICIRFDAESEEAESMRSSGLCAPEDVQDQIDTTNKCYREYREKLREFLGIDREHDVSITWESPDYRHTSWNEQLLAEQKREETVGQESEKEENAGQERQIHFRR
;
A
#
# COMPACT_ATOMS: atom_id res chain seq x y z
N MET A 1 9.21 -26.80 -23.51
CA MET A 1 10.44 -26.76 -22.69
C MET A 1 10.29 -25.56 -21.76
N ASN A 2 10.65 -25.69 -20.49
CA ASN A 2 10.27 -24.77 -19.41
C ASN A 2 10.67 -23.30 -19.64
N ASP A 3 9.69 -22.40 -19.83
CA ASP A 3 9.85 -20.95 -19.77
C ASP A 3 10.01 -20.49 -18.33
N LYS A 4 11.20 -20.71 -17.77
CA LYS A 4 11.55 -20.17 -16.45
C LYS A 4 11.94 -18.70 -16.63
N LYS A 5 11.07 -17.77 -16.20
CA LYS A 5 11.40 -16.34 -16.12
C LYS A 5 12.70 -16.16 -15.33
N LEU A 6 13.71 -15.57 -15.97
CA LEU A 6 15.01 -15.33 -15.35
C LEU A 6 14.86 -14.31 -14.22
N THR A 7 15.36 -14.67 -13.04
CA THR A 7 15.40 -13.80 -11.86
C THR A 7 16.69 -12.97 -11.86
N HIS A 8 16.76 -11.92 -11.04
CA HIS A 8 18.00 -11.16 -10.84
C HIS A 8 19.19 -12.04 -10.41
N ASN A 9 18.92 -13.12 -9.66
CA ASN A 9 19.95 -14.07 -9.26
C ASN A 9 20.48 -14.87 -10.47
N ASP A 10 19.62 -15.19 -11.45
CA ASP A 10 20.04 -15.86 -12.68
C ASP A 10 20.96 -14.96 -13.52
N PHE A 11 20.71 -13.65 -13.58
CA PHE A 11 21.60 -12.71 -14.27
C PHE A 11 22.97 -12.57 -13.59
N LEU A 12 23.00 -12.50 -12.25
CA LEU A 12 24.25 -12.44 -11.47
C LEU A 12 25.11 -13.71 -11.59
N GLN A 13 24.51 -14.84 -11.99
CA GLN A 13 25.22 -16.09 -12.26
C GLN A 13 25.75 -16.19 -13.69
N ARG A 14 25.10 -15.52 -14.66
CA ARG A 14 25.36 -15.70 -16.10
C ARG A 14 26.10 -14.53 -16.75
N LEU A 15 26.07 -13.34 -16.17
CA LEU A 15 26.72 -12.14 -16.72
C LEU A 15 27.91 -11.71 -15.86
N ASP A 16 28.99 -11.29 -16.53
CA ASP A 16 30.12 -10.63 -15.91
C ASP A 16 29.89 -9.11 -15.95
N ILE A 17 30.23 -8.42 -14.85
CA ILE A 17 30.19 -6.96 -14.77
C ILE A 17 31.05 -6.28 -15.85
N ARG A 18 32.07 -6.98 -16.38
CA ARG A 18 32.88 -6.51 -17.52
C ARG A 18 32.06 -6.33 -18.78
N ASP A 19 31.15 -7.25 -19.06
CA ASP A 19 30.31 -7.21 -20.28
C ASP A 19 29.36 -6.02 -20.22
N VAL A 20 28.81 -5.76 -19.04
CA VAL A 20 27.95 -4.60 -18.77
C VAL A 20 28.71 -3.28 -18.89
N LEU A 21 29.96 -3.22 -18.42
CA LEU A 21 30.79 -2.01 -18.56
C LEU A 21 31.18 -1.74 -20.02
N LEU A 22 31.48 -2.78 -20.79
CA LEU A 22 31.73 -2.65 -22.23
C LEU A 22 30.50 -2.14 -22.97
N ASP A 23 29.33 -2.67 -22.63
CA ASP A 23 28.04 -2.27 -23.17
C ASP A 23 27.68 -0.81 -22.85
N ALA A 24 27.94 -0.39 -21.61
CA ALA A 24 27.82 1.01 -21.15
C ALA A 24 28.84 1.98 -21.78
N GLY A 25 29.64 1.52 -22.75
CA GLY A 25 30.58 2.33 -23.51
C GLY A 25 31.96 2.52 -22.87
N TYR A 26 32.30 1.74 -21.84
CA TYR A 26 33.65 1.78 -21.27
C TYR A 26 34.61 0.86 -22.04
N ARG A 27 35.89 1.22 -22.03
CA ARG A 27 36.97 0.42 -22.62
C ARG A 27 37.96 0.01 -21.55
N GLN A 28 38.52 -1.19 -21.68
CA GLN A 28 39.55 -1.67 -20.77
C GLN A 28 40.81 -0.79 -20.86
N ASN A 29 41.23 -0.26 -19.72
CA ASN A 29 42.39 0.60 -19.61
C ASN A 29 43.68 -0.25 -19.63
N ARG A 30 44.35 -0.29 -20.79
CA ARG A 30 45.59 -1.06 -21.01
C ARG A 30 46.85 -0.48 -20.34
N ARG A 31 46.79 0.71 -19.73
CA ARG A 31 47.97 1.35 -19.10
C ARG A 31 48.35 0.77 -17.74
N PHE A 32 47.45 0.04 -17.07
CA PHE A 32 47.75 -0.61 -15.79
C PHE A 32 47.97 -2.11 -16.03
N GLY A 33 49.24 -2.55 -16.02
CA GLY A 33 49.59 -3.96 -16.12
C GLY A 33 49.00 -4.78 -14.96
N LEU A 34 48.31 -5.87 -15.30
CA LEU A 34 47.95 -7.09 -14.55
C LEU A 34 47.50 -7.03 -13.07
N ARG A 35 47.47 -5.90 -12.36
CA ARG A 35 47.11 -5.86 -10.93
C ARG A 35 45.67 -5.44 -10.64
N LEU A 36 45.03 -4.61 -11.47
CA LEU A 36 43.62 -4.22 -11.32
C LEU A 36 42.98 -3.96 -12.70
N SER A 37 42.03 -4.80 -13.11
CA SER A 37 41.25 -4.56 -14.34
C SER A 37 40.40 -3.31 -14.17
N SER A 38 40.67 -2.28 -14.96
CA SER A 38 39.93 -1.01 -14.91
C SER A 38 39.39 -0.61 -16.27
N PHE A 39 38.26 0.08 -16.25
CA PHE A 39 37.46 0.48 -17.39
C PHE A 39 37.30 2.00 -17.38
N ILE A 40 37.55 2.65 -18.52
CA ILE A 40 37.49 4.10 -18.68
C ILE A 40 36.62 4.45 -19.89
N ARG A 41 35.98 5.62 -19.84
CA ARG A 41 35.24 6.16 -20.97
C ARG A 41 36.03 7.25 -21.70
N THR A 42 35.83 7.35 -22.99
CA THR A 42 36.42 8.38 -23.85
C THR A 42 35.32 9.31 -24.36
N ASP A 43 35.66 10.56 -24.60
CA ASP A 43 34.78 11.51 -25.28
C ASP A 43 34.73 11.25 -26.80
N SER A 44 33.99 12.08 -27.52
CA SER A 44 33.85 12.01 -28.98
C SER A 44 35.17 12.24 -29.74
N GLU A 45 36.21 12.77 -29.10
CA GLU A 45 37.54 12.97 -29.67
C GLU A 45 38.54 11.87 -29.26
N GLU A 46 38.04 10.74 -28.74
CA GLU A 46 38.82 9.63 -28.18
C GLU A 46 39.73 10.01 -27.00
N LYS A 47 39.53 11.19 -26.40
CA LYS A 47 40.26 11.61 -25.21
C LYS A 47 39.60 11.02 -23.97
N ARG A 48 40.41 10.64 -22.99
CA ARG A 48 39.93 10.05 -21.75
C ARG A 48 39.13 11.07 -20.93
N ILE A 49 37.91 10.71 -20.54
CA ILE A 49 37.10 11.49 -19.60
C ILE A 49 37.72 11.33 -18.18
N ARG A 50 38.13 12.44 -17.58
CA ARG A 50 38.80 12.44 -16.27
C ARG A 50 37.77 12.20 -15.16
N GLY A 51 38.05 11.24 -14.28
CA GLY A 51 37.16 10.88 -13.15
C GLY A 51 36.14 9.78 -13.45
N ASP A 52 35.91 9.47 -14.73
CA ASP A 52 34.95 8.46 -15.17
C ASP A 52 35.65 7.10 -15.37
N LYS A 53 35.90 6.40 -14.25
CA LYS A 53 36.65 5.13 -14.19
C LYS A 53 35.99 4.14 -13.23
N PHE A 54 35.78 2.92 -13.70
CA PHE A 54 35.41 1.77 -12.87
C PHE A 54 36.59 0.79 -12.72
N VAL A 55 36.71 0.18 -11.54
CA VAL A 55 37.71 -0.84 -11.24
C VAL A 55 37.00 -2.12 -10.82
N ILE A 56 37.38 -3.25 -11.41
CA ILE A 56 36.84 -4.56 -11.04
C ILE A 56 37.47 -5.00 -9.71
N THR A 57 36.61 -5.41 -8.78
CA THR A 57 37.00 -5.96 -7.46
C THR A 57 37.72 -7.31 -7.59
N GLN A 58 38.47 -7.73 -6.57
CA GLN A 58 39.29 -8.96 -6.63
C GLN A 58 38.48 -10.24 -6.94
N GLN A 59 37.19 -10.27 -6.61
CA GLN A 59 36.29 -11.40 -6.86
C GLN A 59 35.74 -11.43 -8.30
N GLY A 60 36.02 -10.42 -9.12
CA GLY A 60 35.68 -10.39 -10.54
C GLY A 60 34.22 -10.11 -10.87
N LYS A 61 33.30 -10.13 -9.90
CA LYS A 61 31.84 -9.99 -10.13
C LYS A 61 31.25 -8.60 -9.87
N CYS A 62 32.01 -7.72 -9.22
CA CYS A 62 31.59 -6.36 -8.89
C CYS A 62 32.62 -5.33 -9.37
N CYS A 63 32.18 -4.09 -9.60
CA CYS A 63 33.04 -2.95 -9.88
C CYS A 63 32.82 -1.82 -8.86
N CYS A 64 33.80 -0.93 -8.71
CA CYS A 64 33.69 0.26 -7.88
C CYS A 64 34.23 1.48 -8.62
N GLN A 65 33.79 2.68 -8.22
CA GLN A 65 34.19 3.95 -8.83
C GLN A 65 35.07 4.75 -7.85
N PRO A 66 36.41 4.74 -7.99
CA PRO A 66 37.28 5.50 -7.08
C PRO A 66 37.01 7.01 -7.14
N PRO A 67 37.01 7.74 -6.00
CA PRO A 67 37.40 7.32 -4.66
C PRO A 67 36.29 6.65 -3.82
N ARG A 68 35.06 6.54 -4.34
CA ARG A 68 33.93 5.94 -3.62
C ARG A 68 34.13 4.41 -3.55
N GLN A 69 34.00 3.84 -2.35
CA GLN A 69 34.08 2.39 -2.12
C GLN A 69 32.70 1.68 -2.26
N LYS A 70 31.73 2.28 -2.97
CA LYS A 70 30.46 1.59 -3.27
C LYS A 70 30.72 0.54 -4.35
N GLU A 71 30.40 -0.72 -4.05
CA GLU A 71 30.50 -1.84 -4.99
C GLU A 71 29.19 -2.00 -5.76
N TYR A 72 29.31 -2.18 -7.07
CA TYR A 72 28.21 -2.44 -7.97
C TYR A 72 28.37 -3.82 -8.60
N ASN A 73 27.38 -4.68 -8.39
CA ASN A 73 27.15 -5.85 -9.24
C ASN A 73 26.34 -5.45 -10.49
N VAL A 74 26.17 -6.38 -11.44
CA VAL A 74 25.44 -6.18 -12.71
C VAL A 74 24.12 -5.43 -12.53
N VAL A 75 23.28 -5.89 -11.59
CA VAL A 75 21.94 -5.33 -11.35
C VAL A 75 22.04 -3.90 -10.78
N SER A 76 22.84 -3.72 -9.73
CA SER A 76 22.98 -2.41 -9.07
C SER A 76 23.64 -1.37 -9.96
N PHE A 77 24.55 -1.77 -10.86
CA PHE A 77 25.20 -0.86 -11.81
C PHE A 77 24.18 -0.27 -12.80
N ILE A 78 23.32 -1.12 -13.37
CA ILE A 78 22.29 -0.68 -14.33
C ILE A 78 21.27 0.26 -13.66
N LYS A 79 20.87 -0.04 -12.42
CA LYS A 79 19.92 0.79 -11.67
C LYS A 79 20.45 2.17 -11.30
N GLU A 80 21.73 2.27 -10.95
CA GLU A 80 22.35 3.53 -10.52
C GLU A 80 22.83 4.38 -11.71
N HIS A 81 23.07 3.75 -12.86
CA HIS A 81 23.54 4.41 -14.08
C HIS A 81 22.66 4.10 -15.30
N PRO A 82 21.33 4.33 -15.22
CA PRO A 82 20.39 3.85 -16.24
C PRO A 82 20.60 4.54 -17.58
N ALA A 83 20.99 5.83 -17.58
CA ALA A 83 21.24 6.62 -18.78
C ALA A 83 22.45 6.14 -19.63
N LEU A 84 23.20 5.14 -19.17
CA LEU A 84 24.30 4.54 -19.94
C LEU A 84 23.82 3.46 -20.92
N PHE A 85 22.56 3.04 -20.84
CA PHE A 85 22.03 1.93 -21.62
C PHE A 85 21.01 2.41 -22.66
N ALA A 86 21.04 1.80 -23.85
CA ALA A 86 20.21 2.20 -24.98
C ALA A 86 18.71 1.99 -24.72
N GLU A 87 18.36 1.07 -23.82
CA GLU A 87 16.99 0.71 -23.46
C GLU A 87 16.36 1.66 -22.44
N TYR A 88 17.11 2.64 -21.94
CA TYR A 88 16.61 3.61 -20.98
C TYR A 88 15.76 4.70 -21.66
N TYR A 89 14.55 4.91 -21.13
CA TYR A 89 13.73 6.08 -21.40
C TYR A 89 13.16 6.61 -20.08
N GLU A 90 12.84 7.90 -20.02
CA GLU A 90 12.31 8.51 -18.80
C GLU A 90 11.00 7.82 -18.37
N GLY A 91 10.94 7.40 -17.10
CA GLY A 91 9.78 6.70 -16.53
C GLY A 91 9.80 5.17 -16.65
N ILE A 92 10.83 4.56 -17.26
CA ILE A 92 10.97 3.09 -17.26
C ILE A 92 11.17 2.55 -15.83
N ASP A 93 10.53 1.43 -15.50
CA ASP A 93 10.83 0.70 -14.26
C ASP A 93 12.28 0.18 -14.29
N LEU A 94 13.06 0.48 -13.26
CA LEU A 94 14.48 0.14 -13.22
C LEU A 94 14.75 -1.38 -13.17
N ASN A 95 13.81 -2.20 -12.68
CA ASN A 95 13.95 -3.66 -12.77
C ASN A 95 13.67 -4.14 -14.20
N ARG A 96 12.72 -3.53 -14.90
CA ARG A 96 12.49 -3.77 -16.33
C ARG A 96 13.72 -3.42 -17.15
N LEU A 97 14.37 -2.28 -16.89
CA LEU A 97 15.60 -1.89 -17.56
C LEU A 97 16.71 -2.93 -17.37
N VAL A 98 16.91 -3.41 -16.14
CA VAL A 98 17.87 -4.49 -15.83
C VAL A 98 17.58 -5.73 -16.67
N ASN A 99 16.31 -6.15 -16.76
CA ASN A 99 15.93 -7.34 -17.52
C ASN A 99 16.19 -7.18 -19.02
N LEU A 100 15.91 -6.00 -19.60
CA LEU A 100 16.14 -5.73 -21.03
C LEU A 100 17.63 -5.80 -21.36
N VAL A 101 18.45 -5.04 -20.62
CA VAL A 101 19.91 -5.00 -20.80
C VAL A 101 20.51 -6.39 -20.63
N CYS A 102 20.16 -7.10 -19.55
CA CYS A 102 20.72 -8.41 -19.27
C CYS A 102 20.30 -9.48 -20.29
N SER A 103 19.05 -9.43 -20.77
CA SER A 103 18.56 -10.42 -21.76
C SER A 103 19.22 -10.20 -23.12
N ARG A 104 19.42 -8.94 -23.55
CA ARG A 104 20.17 -8.62 -24.75
C ARG A 104 21.61 -9.12 -24.66
N LEU A 105 22.30 -8.85 -23.56
CA LEU A 105 23.69 -9.29 -23.38
C LEU A 105 23.83 -10.82 -23.38
N LEU A 106 22.81 -11.55 -22.94
CA LEU A 106 22.82 -13.01 -22.95
C LEU A 106 22.38 -13.62 -24.30
N ASN A 107 22.04 -12.81 -25.31
CA ASN A 107 21.44 -13.25 -26.57
C ASN A 107 20.23 -14.20 -26.37
N ILE A 108 19.51 -14.01 -25.26
CA ILE A 108 18.29 -14.76 -25.01
C ILE A 108 17.20 -14.02 -25.76
N PRO A 109 16.39 -14.70 -26.59
CA PRO A 109 15.22 -14.08 -27.18
C PRO A 109 14.34 -13.62 -26.03
N PHE A 110 14.44 -12.32 -25.73
CA PHE A 110 13.47 -11.66 -24.90
C PHE A 110 12.26 -11.58 -25.81
N GLU A 111 11.24 -12.39 -25.54
CA GLU A 111 9.93 -12.06 -26.06
C GLU A 111 9.73 -10.61 -25.65
N GLU A 112 9.69 -9.71 -26.64
CA GLU A 112 8.84 -8.56 -26.55
C GLU A 112 7.45 -9.15 -26.23
N TYR A 113 7.20 -9.38 -24.95
CA TYR A 113 6.07 -8.71 -24.39
C TYR A 113 6.31 -7.27 -24.83
N GLU A 114 5.71 -6.91 -25.96
CA GLU A 114 4.86 -5.75 -25.95
C GLU A 114 4.18 -5.82 -24.58
N VAL A 115 4.81 -5.17 -23.58
CA VAL A 115 4.04 -4.21 -22.85
C VAL A 115 3.49 -3.40 -24.00
N GLN A 116 2.26 -3.74 -24.40
CA GLN A 116 1.42 -2.83 -25.09
C GLN A 116 1.31 -1.64 -24.12
N THR A 117 2.36 -0.81 -24.16
CA THR A 117 2.24 0.61 -24.38
C THR A 117 2.02 0.79 -25.89
N VAL A 118 1.12 0.01 -26.51
CA VAL A 118 -0.08 0.68 -26.98
C VAL A 118 -0.50 1.44 -25.73
N PRO A 119 -0.38 2.77 -25.63
CA PRO A 119 -1.38 3.43 -24.83
C PRO A 119 -2.64 2.82 -25.41
N VAL A 120 -3.28 1.86 -24.72
CA VAL A 120 -4.69 1.56 -24.96
C VAL A 120 -5.18 2.97 -25.07
N LYS A 121 -5.56 3.40 -26.30
CA LYS A 121 -6.12 4.72 -26.48
C LYS A 121 -7.11 4.73 -25.35
N GLN A 122 -6.83 5.51 -24.30
CA GLN A 122 -7.75 5.58 -23.19
C GLN A 122 -8.99 5.99 -23.96
N ASP A 123 -9.96 5.08 -23.99
CA ASP A 123 -11.20 5.42 -24.63
C ASP A 123 -11.67 6.49 -23.66
N LEU A 124 -11.42 7.76 -24.00
CA LEU A 124 -11.81 8.94 -23.24
C LEU A 124 -13.35 9.00 -23.13
N ARG A 125 -14.03 8.00 -23.69
CA ARG A 125 -15.40 7.64 -23.42
C ARG A 125 -15.58 7.55 -21.90
N PRO A 126 -16.46 8.39 -21.33
CA PRO A 126 -16.85 8.29 -19.94
C PRO A 126 -17.29 6.87 -19.58
N PHE A 127 -17.07 6.49 -18.33
CA PHE A 127 -17.58 5.22 -17.80
C PHE A 127 -19.09 5.11 -18.04
N ASP A 128 -19.50 4.00 -18.64
CA ASP A 128 -20.90 3.64 -18.80
C ASP A 128 -21.09 2.23 -18.26
N ILE A 129 -21.89 2.11 -17.20
CA ILE A 129 -22.19 0.81 -16.59
C ILE A 129 -22.90 -0.14 -17.55
N THR A 130 -23.57 0.39 -18.58
CA THR A 130 -24.28 -0.41 -19.60
C THR A 130 -23.32 -1.07 -20.61
N ASP A 131 -22.05 -0.69 -20.63
CA ASP A 131 -21.01 -1.37 -21.42
C ASP A 131 -20.64 -2.75 -20.82
N TYR A 132 -21.20 -3.12 -19.66
CA TYR A 132 -20.88 -4.34 -18.93
C TYR A 132 -22.12 -5.20 -18.66
N ASP A 133 -21.99 -6.51 -18.86
CA ASP A 133 -22.94 -7.49 -18.31
C ASP A 133 -22.56 -7.79 -16.85
N LEU A 134 -23.47 -7.44 -15.93
CA LEU A 134 -23.22 -7.57 -14.50
C LEU A 134 -23.87 -8.83 -13.93
N HIS A 135 -23.05 -9.68 -13.33
CA HIS A 135 -23.49 -10.84 -12.57
C HIS A 135 -23.29 -10.57 -11.07
N ARG A 136 -24.39 -10.49 -10.32
CA ARG A 136 -24.35 -10.19 -8.88
C ARG A 136 -24.20 -11.47 -8.06
N PHE A 137 -23.46 -11.37 -6.96
CA PHE A 137 -23.32 -12.48 -6.03
C PHE A 137 -24.62 -12.73 -5.27
N ASN A 138 -25.04 -13.99 -5.18
CA ASN A 138 -26.21 -14.40 -4.42
C ASN A 138 -25.82 -15.38 -3.29
N PRO A 139 -25.94 -14.97 -2.01
CA PRO A 139 -25.64 -15.85 -0.87
C PRO A 139 -26.50 -17.11 -0.75
N GLN A 140 -27.62 -17.20 -1.49
CA GLN A 140 -28.53 -18.34 -1.45
C GLN A 140 -28.33 -19.32 -2.62
N ASP A 141 -27.46 -18.99 -3.58
CA ASP A 141 -27.27 -19.77 -4.80
C ASP A 141 -25.86 -20.37 -4.83
N HIS A 142 -25.79 -21.69 -4.68
CA HIS A 142 -24.52 -22.41 -4.61
C HIS A 142 -23.78 -22.41 -5.94
N GLU A 143 -24.48 -22.50 -7.07
CA GLU A 143 -23.86 -22.46 -8.40
C GLU A 143 -23.24 -21.08 -8.65
N MET A 144 -23.94 -20.01 -8.25
CA MET A 144 -23.37 -18.65 -8.25
C MET A 144 -22.12 -18.56 -7.37
N GLN A 145 -22.13 -19.14 -6.17
CA GLN A 145 -20.96 -19.09 -5.28
C GLN A 145 -19.73 -19.77 -5.89
N GLU A 146 -19.93 -20.89 -6.60
CA GLU A 146 -18.86 -21.59 -7.31
C GLU A 146 -18.24 -20.73 -8.41
N ILE A 147 -19.02 -19.91 -9.12
CA ILE A 147 -18.53 -19.02 -10.18
C ILE A 147 -17.60 -17.93 -9.61
N PHE A 148 -17.90 -17.41 -8.41
CA PHE A 148 -17.09 -16.37 -7.76
C PHE A 148 -15.85 -16.92 -7.05
N TYR A 149 -15.87 -18.19 -6.64
CA TYR A 149 -14.80 -18.82 -5.86
C TYR A 149 -13.38 -18.63 -6.44
N PRO A 150 -13.13 -18.81 -7.76
CA PRO A 150 -11.80 -18.63 -8.35
C PRO A 150 -11.19 -17.24 -8.15
N TYR A 151 -12.01 -16.19 -8.07
CA TYR A 151 -11.55 -14.81 -7.86
C TYR A 151 -11.06 -14.62 -6.42
N PHE A 152 -11.78 -15.14 -5.43
CA PHE A 152 -11.42 -14.98 -4.02
C PHE A 152 -10.38 -16.00 -3.50
N LYS A 153 -10.24 -17.16 -4.15
CA LYS A 153 -9.40 -18.26 -3.69
C LYS A 153 -7.96 -17.84 -3.38
N ASN A 154 -7.31 -17.13 -4.31
CA ASN A 154 -5.91 -16.73 -4.15
C ASN A 154 -5.71 -15.59 -3.14
N ARG A 155 -6.82 -15.03 -2.62
CA ARG A 155 -6.84 -13.95 -1.65
C ARG A 155 -7.19 -14.42 -0.24
N GLY A 156 -7.54 -15.70 -0.07
CA GLY A 156 -7.92 -16.26 1.23
C GLY A 156 -9.25 -15.71 1.78
N ILE A 157 -10.04 -15.02 0.96
CA ILE A 157 -11.31 -14.43 1.36
C ILE A 157 -12.39 -15.51 1.37
N ASP A 158 -12.89 -15.83 2.56
CA ASP A 158 -13.84 -16.90 2.79
C ASP A 158 -15.27 -16.55 2.36
N LEU A 159 -16.13 -17.56 2.27
CA LEU A 159 -17.53 -17.40 1.87
C LEU A 159 -18.32 -16.53 2.86
N SER A 160 -17.97 -16.54 4.15
CA SER A 160 -18.63 -15.69 5.15
C SER A 160 -18.40 -14.21 4.87
N THR A 161 -17.18 -13.85 4.45
CA THR A 161 -16.77 -12.49 4.13
C THR A 161 -17.35 -12.07 2.78
N GLN A 162 -17.34 -12.97 1.79
CA GLN A 162 -18.06 -12.75 0.54
C GLN A 162 -19.56 -12.47 0.79
N ASN A 163 -20.21 -13.27 1.64
CA ASN A 163 -21.61 -13.07 2.05
C ASN A 163 -21.82 -11.73 2.76
N ALA A 164 -20.88 -11.30 3.60
CA ALA A 164 -20.96 -10.01 4.29
C ALA A 164 -20.98 -8.84 3.29
N PHE A 165 -20.19 -8.93 2.21
CA PHE A 165 -20.05 -7.86 1.23
C PHE A 165 -20.79 -8.10 -0.10
N HIS A 166 -21.70 -9.08 -0.18
CA HIS A 166 -22.34 -9.50 -1.44
C HIS A 166 -23.02 -8.39 -2.27
N ARG A 167 -23.40 -7.28 -1.64
CA ARG A 167 -24.03 -6.12 -2.31
C ARG A 167 -23.01 -5.17 -2.95
N HIS A 168 -21.74 -5.34 -2.63
CA HIS A 168 -20.66 -4.38 -2.87
C HIS A 168 -19.60 -4.91 -3.84
N PHE A 169 -19.86 -6.04 -4.50
CA PHE A 169 -19.03 -6.55 -5.61
C PHE A 169 -19.90 -7.32 -6.60
N CYS A 170 -19.41 -7.48 -7.82
CA CYS A 170 -20.06 -8.26 -8.87
C CYS A 170 -19.02 -8.79 -9.85
N LEU A 171 -19.38 -9.74 -10.71
CA LEU A 171 -18.59 -10.01 -11.91
C LEU A 171 -19.09 -9.11 -13.02
N ALA A 172 -18.18 -8.38 -13.65
CA ALA A 172 -18.47 -7.50 -14.77
C ALA A 172 -17.82 -8.08 -16.03
N THR A 173 -18.65 -8.37 -17.04
CA THR A 173 -18.18 -8.89 -18.33
C THR A 173 -18.23 -7.78 -19.36
N LYS A 174 -17.08 -7.47 -19.96
CA LYS A 174 -16.97 -6.50 -21.06
C LYS A 174 -16.72 -7.23 -22.37
N HIS A 175 -17.47 -6.85 -23.40
CA HIS A 175 -17.32 -7.40 -24.75
C HIS A 175 -16.42 -6.50 -25.58
N GLY A 176 -15.31 -7.07 -26.06
CA GLY A 176 -14.37 -6.42 -26.96
C GLY A 176 -14.90 -6.33 -28.39
N ALA A 177 -14.37 -5.37 -29.16
CA ALA A 177 -14.73 -5.19 -30.57
C ALA A 177 -14.33 -6.38 -31.46
N ASP A 178 -13.43 -7.24 -30.98
CA ASP A 178 -12.99 -8.50 -31.59
C ASP A 178 -13.93 -9.69 -31.27
N GLY A 179 -15.00 -9.45 -30.51
CA GLY A 179 -15.93 -10.50 -30.05
C GLY A 179 -15.41 -11.29 -28.84
N ALA A 180 -14.26 -10.93 -28.27
CA ALA A 180 -13.78 -11.52 -27.03
C ALA A 180 -14.54 -10.95 -25.83
N ALA A 181 -14.87 -11.80 -24.86
CA ALA A 181 -15.50 -11.38 -23.60
C ALA A 181 -14.54 -11.60 -22.43
N TYR A 182 -14.39 -10.57 -21.59
CA TYR A 182 -13.53 -10.60 -20.42
C TYR A 182 -14.36 -10.34 -19.18
N THR A 183 -14.29 -11.27 -18.23
CA THR A 183 -15.01 -11.16 -16.96
C THR A 183 -14.01 -10.88 -15.84
N CYS A 184 -14.23 -9.79 -15.11
CA CYS A 184 -13.45 -9.41 -13.94
C CYS A 184 -14.31 -9.37 -12.69
N LEU A 185 -13.69 -9.55 -11.53
CA LEU A 185 -14.30 -9.17 -10.25
C LEU A 185 -14.27 -7.64 -10.16
N ALA A 186 -15.43 -7.03 -10.04
CA ALA A 186 -15.58 -5.59 -10.06
C ALA A 186 -16.19 -5.08 -8.75
N PHE A 187 -15.56 -4.05 -8.21
CA PHE A 187 -16.01 -3.34 -7.02
C PHE A 187 -16.57 -1.97 -7.44
N PRO A 188 -17.89 -1.74 -7.36
CA PRO A 188 -18.52 -0.49 -7.80
C PRO A 188 -17.98 0.71 -7.03
N LEU A 189 -17.50 1.72 -7.76
CA LEU A 189 -17.06 3.00 -7.22
C LEU A 189 -18.22 4.00 -7.27
N THR A 190 -18.53 4.64 -6.15
CA THR A 190 -19.66 5.57 -6.01
C THR A 190 -19.20 6.90 -5.48
N LEU A 191 -19.95 7.95 -5.82
CA LEU A 191 -19.74 9.28 -5.24
C LEU A 191 -20.46 9.40 -3.89
N PRO A 192 -19.83 9.97 -2.84
CA PRO A 192 -20.41 10.07 -1.51
C PRO A 192 -21.77 10.77 -1.45
N LYS A 193 -21.98 11.82 -2.27
CA LYS A 193 -23.16 12.69 -2.24
C LYS A 193 -24.23 12.36 -3.31
N GLU A 194 -23.96 11.48 -4.27
CA GLU A 194 -24.85 11.21 -5.42
C GLU A 194 -25.69 9.93 -5.30
N GLY A 195 -26.11 9.57 -4.08
CA GLY A 195 -27.14 8.56 -3.86
C GLY A 195 -26.80 7.14 -4.34
N GLY A 196 -25.52 6.80 -4.43
CA GLY A 196 -25.07 5.46 -4.84
C GLY A 196 -24.91 5.24 -6.34
N THR A 197 -24.89 6.32 -7.13
CA THR A 197 -24.56 6.24 -8.57
C THR A 197 -23.16 5.67 -8.76
N VAL A 198 -23.05 4.60 -9.53
CA VAL A 198 -21.78 3.95 -9.86
C VAL A 198 -21.11 4.74 -10.98
N VAL A 199 -19.92 5.28 -10.68
CA VAL A 199 -19.12 6.11 -11.58
C VAL A 199 -17.90 5.39 -12.13
N GLY A 200 -17.65 4.15 -11.68
CA GLY A 200 -16.58 3.31 -12.17
C GLY A 200 -16.50 1.97 -11.45
N PHE A 201 -15.48 1.20 -11.80
CA PHE A 201 -15.13 -0.04 -11.10
C PHE A 201 -13.66 -0.03 -10.68
N GLU A 202 -13.39 -0.50 -9.47
CA GLU A 202 -12.10 -1.11 -9.16
C GLU A 202 -12.17 -2.55 -9.68
N GLU A 203 -11.64 -2.78 -10.87
CA GLU A 203 -11.59 -4.11 -11.49
C GLU A 203 -10.39 -4.90 -10.95
N ARG A 204 -10.63 -6.16 -10.59
CA ARG A 204 -9.64 -7.11 -10.10
C ARG A 204 -9.81 -8.45 -10.80
N GLU A 205 -8.71 -9.19 -10.93
CA GLU A 205 -8.66 -10.55 -11.51
C GLU A 205 -9.42 -10.70 -12.85
N ARG A 206 -8.72 -10.58 -13.97
CA ARG A 206 -9.31 -10.79 -15.31
C ARG A 206 -9.24 -12.26 -15.70
N MET A 207 -10.41 -12.87 -15.94
CA MET A 207 -10.52 -14.22 -16.51
C MET A 207 -11.08 -14.14 -17.94
N ARG A 208 -10.54 -14.97 -18.83
CA ARG A 208 -11.11 -15.17 -20.16
C ARG A 208 -12.14 -16.29 -20.09
N MET A 209 -13.25 -16.12 -20.82
CA MET A 209 -14.32 -17.13 -20.89
C MET A 209 -13.88 -18.44 -21.58
N ASP A 210 -12.72 -18.48 -22.25
CA ASP A 210 -12.17 -19.66 -22.94
C ASP A 210 -11.43 -20.64 -22.00
N GLY A 211 -11.38 -20.36 -20.69
CA GLY A 211 -10.74 -21.23 -19.69
C GLY A 211 -9.21 -21.24 -19.75
N CYS A 212 -8.60 -20.37 -20.57
CA CYS A 212 -7.15 -20.18 -20.62
C CYS A 212 -6.70 -19.23 -19.49
N ASP A 213 -5.50 -19.49 -18.95
CA ASP A 213 -4.94 -18.89 -17.74
C ASP A 213 -5.31 -17.42 -17.50
N SER A 214 -5.64 -17.10 -16.24
CA SER A 214 -5.86 -15.75 -15.74
C SER A 214 -4.76 -14.81 -16.24
N TYR A 215 -5.13 -13.80 -17.03
CA TYR A 215 -4.19 -12.75 -17.41
C TYR A 215 -3.82 -11.97 -16.15
N LYS A 216 -2.66 -12.26 -15.55
CA LYS A 216 -2.01 -11.44 -14.52
C LYS A 216 -1.43 -10.15 -15.12
N GLY A 217 -2.14 -9.51 -16.05
CA GLY A 217 -1.89 -8.12 -16.35
C GLY A 217 -2.37 -7.28 -15.18
N LYS A 218 -1.70 -6.15 -14.95
CA LYS A 218 -2.28 -5.09 -14.14
C LYS A 218 -3.72 -4.90 -14.64
N SER A 219 -4.69 -4.99 -13.74
CA SER A 219 -6.03 -4.46 -13.99
C SER A 219 -5.84 -3.14 -14.72
N GLU A 220 -6.44 -3.01 -15.90
CA GLU A 220 -6.51 -1.71 -16.58
C GLU A 220 -6.77 -0.67 -15.50
N GLU A 221 -5.90 0.35 -15.45
CA GLU A 221 -6.04 1.43 -14.50
C GLU A 221 -7.50 1.81 -14.46
N SER A 222 -8.12 1.62 -13.28
CA SER A 222 -9.55 1.82 -13.07
C SER A 222 -9.97 3.04 -13.84
N ASN A 223 -11.00 2.89 -14.70
CA ASN A 223 -11.63 4.00 -15.42
C ASN A 223 -11.60 5.21 -14.49
N GLU A 224 -10.96 6.29 -14.94
CA GLU A 224 -10.51 7.46 -14.16
C GLU A 224 -11.68 8.16 -13.46
N SER A 225 -12.26 7.47 -12.50
CA SER A 225 -13.50 7.84 -11.85
C SER A 225 -13.14 8.44 -10.50
N GLU A 226 -13.73 9.58 -10.28
CA GLU A 226 -13.76 10.33 -9.03
C GLU A 226 -14.50 9.55 -7.90
N GLY A 227 -14.66 8.24 -7.98
CA GLY A 227 -15.46 7.43 -7.05
C GLY A 227 -14.64 6.69 -6.00
N LEU A 228 -15.30 6.31 -4.91
CA LEU A 228 -14.75 5.45 -3.86
C LEU A 228 -15.56 4.16 -3.78
N TRP A 229 -14.91 3.04 -3.46
CA TRP A 229 -15.66 1.86 -3.03
C TRP A 229 -16.12 2.10 -1.60
N ILE A 230 -17.44 2.18 -1.37
CA ILE A 230 -18.03 2.45 -0.06
C ILE A 230 -18.94 1.28 0.26
N ALA A 231 -18.61 0.53 1.30
CA ALA A 231 -19.31 -0.71 1.61
C ALA A 231 -19.62 -0.82 3.10
N SER A 232 -20.81 -1.32 3.42
CA SER A 232 -21.19 -1.71 4.78
C SER A 232 -21.86 -3.08 4.75
N PRO A 233 -21.40 -4.06 5.55
CA PRO A 233 -22.03 -5.37 5.60
C PRO A 233 -23.52 -5.34 5.99
N ALA A 234 -23.88 -4.49 6.96
CA ALA A 234 -25.26 -4.28 7.40
C ALA A 234 -26.02 -3.24 6.55
N GLY A 235 -25.37 -2.60 5.59
CA GLY A 235 -25.96 -1.50 4.81
C GLY A 235 -26.15 -0.22 5.62
N THR A 236 -25.28 0.04 6.61
CA THR A 236 -25.31 1.26 7.42
C THR A 236 -25.08 2.49 6.53
N PRO A 237 -25.97 3.50 6.55
CA PRO A 237 -25.74 4.77 5.87
C PRO A 237 -24.53 5.51 6.45
N LEU A 238 -23.80 6.27 5.62
CA LEU A 238 -22.63 7.06 6.07
C LEU A 238 -22.95 7.97 7.26
N ALA A 239 -24.09 8.67 7.23
CA ALA A 239 -24.51 9.58 8.30
C ALA A 239 -24.81 8.89 9.64
N GLU A 240 -25.04 7.58 9.65
CA GLU A 240 -25.31 6.80 10.86
C GLU A 240 -24.10 5.97 11.32
N ALA A 241 -23.03 5.96 10.51
CA ALA A 241 -21.86 5.15 10.78
C ALA A 241 -21.07 5.71 11.96
N LYS A 242 -20.73 4.84 12.91
CA LYS A 242 -19.86 5.20 14.06
C LYS A 242 -18.38 4.98 13.78
N HIS A 243 -18.08 4.12 12.80
CA HIS A 243 -16.73 3.73 12.44
C HIS A 243 -16.60 3.68 10.92
N ILE A 244 -15.63 4.44 10.41
CA ILE A 244 -15.23 4.46 9.00
C ILE A 244 -13.82 3.89 8.92
N TYR A 245 -13.62 2.87 8.08
CA TYR A 245 -12.32 2.24 7.88
C TYR A 245 -11.80 2.50 6.47
N TRP A 246 -10.58 3.05 6.36
CA TRP A 246 -9.99 3.50 5.10
C TRP A 246 -8.87 2.57 4.62
N PHE A 247 -8.96 2.11 3.37
CA PHE A 247 -8.03 1.16 2.78
C PHE A 247 -7.54 1.58 1.40
N GLY A 248 -6.35 1.08 1.05
CA GLY A 248 -5.78 1.26 -0.28
C GLY A 248 -6.38 0.30 -1.32
N SER A 249 -6.91 -0.84 -0.89
CA SER A 249 -7.54 -1.81 -1.79
C SER A 249 -8.78 -2.43 -1.17
N THR A 250 -9.71 -2.87 -2.02
CA THR A 250 -10.92 -3.53 -1.54
C THR A 250 -10.61 -4.91 -0.92
N TYR A 251 -9.57 -5.61 -1.39
CA TYR A 251 -9.14 -6.87 -0.76
C TYR A 251 -8.63 -6.66 0.66
N ASP A 252 -7.89 -5.59 0.92
CA ASP A 252 -7.40 -5.32 2.27
C ASP A 252 -8.54 -4.97 3.22
N ALA A 253 -9.57 -4.26 2.73
CA ALA A 253 -10.79 -4.01 3.51
C ALA A 253 -11.51 -5.31 3.90
N MET A 254 -11.71 -6.21 2.92
CA MET A 254 -12.34 -7.52 3.16
C MET A 254 -11.48 -8.41 4.07
N ALA A 255 -10.16 -8.42 3.87
CA ALA A 255 -9.22 -9.19 4.69
C ALA A 255 -9.21 -8.70 6.14
N TYR A 256 -9.17 -7.38 6.35
CA TYR A 256 -9.29 -6.79 7.68
C TYR A 256 -10.58 -7.23 8.37
N TYR A 257 -11.72 -7.17 7.66
CA TYR A 257 -12.99 -7.62 8.21
C TYR A 257 -12.93 -9.10 8.62
N GLN A 258 -12.38 -9.98 7.78
CA GLN A 258 -12.26 -11.42 8.09
C GLN A 258 -11.40 -11.69 9.32
N LEU A 259 -10.25 -11.01 9.43
CA LEU A 259 -9.32 -11.13 10.57
C LEU A 259 -9.95 -10.69 11.90
N HIS A 260 -10.84 -9.68 11.88
CA HIS A 260 -11.29 -9.02 13.11
C HIS A 260 -12.76 -9.29 13.48
N GLN A 261 -13.62 -9.73 12.55
CA GLN A 261 -15.06 -9.92 12.81
C GLN A 261 -15.39 -10.91 13.94
N ALA A 262 -14.46 -11.83 14.24
CA ALA A 262 -14.62 -12.76 15.35
C ALA A 262 -14.60 -12.03 16.70
N LYS A 263 -13.67 -11.09 16.85
CA LYS A 263 -13.40 -10.33 18.09
C LYS A 263 -14.19 -9.01 18.17
N ASN A 264 -14.52 -8.41 17.02
CA ASN A 264 -15.27 -7.17 16.93
C ASN A 264 -16.54 -7.36 16.10
N LYS A 265 -17.67 -7.57 16.78
CA LYS A 265 -18.98 -7.78 16.12
C LYS A 265 -19.56 -6.52 15.52
N ASP A 266 -19.14 -5.34 15.97
CA ASP A 266 -19.63 -4.06 15.47
C ASP A 266 -19.09 -3.72 14.07
N LEU A 267 -18.07 -4.44 13.59
CA LEU A 267 -17.59 -4.33 12.20
C LEU A 267 -18.68 -4.55 11.17
N ARG A 268 -19.72 -5.34 11.49
CA ARG A 268 -20.87 -5.53 10.59
C ARG A 268 -21.62 -4.22 10.31
N LYS A 269 -21.61 -3.28 11.26
CA LYS A 269 -22.28 -1.97 11.16
C LYS A 269 -21.33 -0.86 10.69
N ALA A 270 -20.04 -1.14 10.58
CA ALA A 270 -19.07 -0.16 10.11
C ALA A 270 -19.20 0.09 8.60
N VAL A 271 -18.58 1.18 8.15
CA VAL A 271 -18.40 1.48 6.73
C VAL A 271 -16.92 1.31 6.38
N PHE A 272 -16.68 0.59 5.30
CA PHE A 272 -15.38 0.30 4.73
C PHE A 272 -15.24 1.10 3.44
N ILE A 273 -14.12 1.79 3.28
CA ILE A 273 -13.84 2.63 2.13
C ILE A 273 -12.53 2.19 1.50
N SER A 274 -12.53 1.96 0.19
CA SER A 274 -11.30 1.80 -0.58
C SER A 274 -11.09 2.96 -1.54
N THR A 275 -9.85 3.45 -1.58
CA THR A 275 -9.42 4.47 -2.55
C THR A 275 -8.90 3.88 -3.86
N GLY A 276 -8.88 2.54 -4.00
CA GLY A 276 -8.31 1.87 -5.17
C GLY A 276 -6.82 2.17 -5.39
N GLY A 277 -6.11 2.63 -4.36
CA GLY A 277 -4.68 2.94 -4.38
C GLY A 277 -4.35 4.32 -4.94
N LYS A 278 -5.35 5.20 -5.06
CA LYS A 278 -5.21 6.55 -5.61
C LYS A 278 -5.40 7.60 -4.49
N PRO A 279 -4.71 8.76 -4.57
CA PRO A 279 -5.01 9.91 -3.73
C PRO A 279 -6.29 10.59 -4.23
N ILE A 280 -7.30 10.73 -3.37
CA ILE A 280 -8.65 11.17 -3.75
C ILE A 280 -9.14 12.26 -2.77
N GLY A 281 -8.46 13.41 -2.76
CA GLY A 281 -8.64 14.45 -1.73
C GLY A 281 -10.03 15.11 -1.71
N LYS A 282 -10.70 15.30 -2.86
CA LYS A 282 -12.06 15.88 -2.90
C LYS A 282 -13.09 14.93 -2.28
N GLN A 283 -13.03 13.64 -2.61
CA GLN A 283 -13.98 12.64 -2.17
C GLN A 283 -13.74 12.26 -0.72
N MET A 284 -12.48 12.25 -0.27
CA MET A 284 -12.15 12.13 1.15
C MET A 284 -12.86 13.23 1.94
N ARG A 285 -12.74 14.49 1.52
CA ARG A 285 -13.47 15.60 2.15
C ARG A 285 -14.99 15.41 2.12
N GLU A 286 -15.55 14.98 0.99
CA GLU A 286 -17.00 14.74 0.91
C GLU A 286 -17.48 13.64 1.86
N ILE A 287 -16.71 12.58 2.07
CA ILE A 287 -17.01 11.56 3.10
C ILE A 287 -16.85 12.17 4.49
N LEU A 288 -15.78 12.90 4.74
CA LEU A 288 -15.51 13.49 6.05
C LEU A 288 -16.62 14.46 6.43
N ASP A 289 -17.08 15.34 5.55
CA ASP A 289 -18.24 16.23 5.75
C ASP A 289 -19.48 15.47 6.27
N LEU A 290 -19.69 14.25 5.79
CA LEU A 290 -20.84 13.41 6.14
C LEU A 290 -20.61 12.55 7.39
N THR A 291 -19.35 12.41 7.83
CA THR A 291 -18.92 11.43 8.84
C THR A 291 -18.02 12.02 9.91
N ILE A 292 -17.96 13.35 10.07
CA ILE A 292 -17.18 14.02 11.12
C ILE A 292 -17.40 13.37 12.50
N PRO A 293 -18.63 12.99 12.91
CA PRO A 293 -18.83 12.35 14.21
C PRO A 293 -18.35 10.91 14.32
N ALA A 294 -18.07 10.26 13.20
CA ALA A 294 -17.60 8.89 13.17
C ALA A 294 -16.10 8.81 13.48
N ARG A 295 -15.69 7.75 14.19
CA ARG A 295 -14.27 7.42 14.34
C ARG A 295 -13.70 6.99 13.00
N GLN A 296 -12.59 7.63 12.62
CA GLN A 296 -11.87 7.37 11.38
C GLN A 296 -10.71 6.42 11.66
N HIS A 297 -10.76 5.22 11.08
CA HIS A 297 -9.70 4.22 11.18
C HIS A 297 -8.89 4.22 9.89
N ILE A 298 -7.61 4.51 9.99
CA ILE A 298 -6.69 4.57 8.86
C ILE A 298 -5.96 3.24 8.76
N CYS A 299 -6.26 2.47 7.71
CA CYS A 299 -5.88 1.07 7.57
C CYS A 299 -5.05 0.78 6.31
N PHE A 300 -4.30 1.77 5.81
CA PHE A 300 -3.47 1.61 4.62
C PHE A 300 -2.28 0.67 4.85
N ASP A 301 -1.78 0.13 3.74
CA ASP A 301 -0.67 -0.82 3.70
C ASP A 301 0.65 -0.29 4.28
N ASN A 302 1.50 -1.21 4.75
CA ASN A 302 2.87 -0.94 5.23
C ASN A 302 3.87 -0.70 4.09
N THR A 303 3.43 -0.02 3.02
CA THR A 303 4.26 0.34 1.89
C THR A 303 4.45 1.85 1.86
N ARG A 304 5.51 2.33 1.19
CA ARG A 304 5.72 3.78 1.00
C ARG A 304 4.49 4.48 0.39
N LYS A 305 3.76 3.81 -0.50
CA LYS A 305 2.52 4.34 -1.07
C LYS A 305 1.40 4.39 -0.02
N GLY A 306 1.23 3.32 0.76
CA GLY A 306 0.26 3.29 1.85
C GLY A 306 0.54 4.36 2.90
N SER A 307 1.80 4.54 3.29
CA SER A 307 2.20 5.61 4.20
C SER A 307 1.86 7.00 3.65
N ASN A 308 2.12 7.26 2.36
CA ASN A 308 1.72 8.52 1.72
C ASN A 308 0.20 8.75 1.81
N LEU A 309 -0.62 7.75 1.50
CA LEU A 309 -2.09 7.84 1.60
C LEU A 309 -2.54 8.09 3.05
N THR A 310 -1.87 7.46 4.01
CA THR A 310 -2.02 7.67 5.45
C THR A 310 -1.83 9.15 5.80
N TRP A 311 -0.72 9.76 5.39
CA TRP A 311 -0.45 11.18 5.66
C TRP A 311 -1.43 12.11 4.93
N ASP A 312 -1.79 11.78 3.68
CA ASP A 312 -2.75 12.58 2.91
C ASP A 312 -4.14 12.57 3.58
N LEU A 313 -4.63 11.41 4.01
CA LEU A 313 -5.91 11.30 4.70
C LEU A 313 -5.88 12.01 6.06
N GLN A 314 -4.80 11.87 6.83
CA GLN A 314 -4.66 12.59 8.10
C GLN A 314 -4.75 14.10 7.89
N LYS A 315 -4.04 14.65 6.90
CA LYS A 315 -4.11 16.07 6.55
C LYS A 315 -5.52 16.50 6.17
N GLU A 316 -6.23 15.70 5.38
CA GLU A 316 -7.62 16.00 5.00
C GLU A 316 -8.59 15.94 6.19
N ILE A 317 -8.39 15.01 7.14
CA ILE A 317 -9.16 14.98 8.39
C ILE A 317 -8.92 16.26 9.19
N CYS A 318 -7.66 16.62 9.40
CA CYS A 318 -7.30 17.84 10.12
C CYS A 318 -7.86 19.10 9.45
N ARG A 319 -7.78 19.19 8.11
CA ARG A 319 -8.38 20.28 7.32
C ARG A 319 -9.89 20.34 7.50
N SER A 320 -10.57 19.21 7.46
CA SER A 320 -12.04 19.13 7.58
C SER A 320 -12.50 19.56 8.98
N VAL A 321 -11.82 19.09 10.04
CA VAL A 321 -12.08 19.52 11.42
C VAL A 321 -11.85 21.02 11.56
N ARG A 322 -10.73 21.54 11.05
CA ARG A 322 -10.42 22.99 11.11
C ARG A 322 -11.47 23.82 10.39
N PHE A 323 -11.95 23.39 9.23
CA PHE A 323 -12.97 24.09 8.45
C PHE A 323 -14.33 24.14 9.17
N ALA A 324 -14.63 23.17 10.03
CA ALA A 324 -15.85 23.16 10.83
C ALA A 324 -15.81 24.15 12.03
N ILE A 325 -14.64 24.71 12.36
CA ILE A 325 -14.48 25.65 13.47
C ILE A 325 -14.92 27.05 13.06
N GLU A 326 -15.78 27.67 13.88
CA GLU A 326 -16.14 29.08 13.72
C GLU A 326 -14.94 29.98 14.07
N GLU A 327 -14.45 30.72 13.07
CA GLU A 327 -13.40 31.72 13.24
C GLU A 327 -13.92 32.95 14.00
N THR A 328 -13.48 33.12 15.25
CA THR A 328 -13.67 34.36 16.02
C THR A 328 -12.36 35.16 16.10
N PRO A 329 -12.39 36.48 16.38
CA PRO A 329 -11.17 37.28 16.55
C PRO A 329 -10.19 36.73 17.59
N GLU A 330 -10.70 36.04 18.62
CA GLU A 330 -9.90 35.44 19.68
C GLU A 330 -9.22 34.13 19.24
N ARG A 331 -9.89 33.33 18.39
CA ARG A 331 -9.39 32.02 17.92
C ARG A 331 -8.49 32.14 16.70
N LYS A 332 -8.76 33.14 15.85
CA LYS A 332 -8.11 33.31 14.55
C LYS A 332 -6.57 33.31 14.63
N PRO A 333 -5.92 34.03 15.57
CA PRO A 333 -4.46 34.01 15.66
C PRO A 333 -3.89 32.60 15.87
N TYR A 334 -4.50 31.83 16.76
CA TYR A 334 -4.09 30.44 17.02
C TYR A 334 -4.36 29.55 15.81
N LEU A 335 -5.56 29.63 15.21
CA LEU A 335 -5.90 28.84 14.02
C LEU A 335 -4.96 29.14 12.84
N ASP A 336 -4.63 30.41 12.60
CA ASP A 336 -3.72 30.85 11.54
C ASP A 336 -2.28 30.35 11.76
N SER A 337 -1.90 30.03 13.00
CA SER A 337 -0.58 29.47 13.34
C SER A 337 -0.44 27.97 13.08
N ILE A 338 -1.56 27.24 12.97
CA ILE A 338 -1.54 25.80 12.70
C ILE A 338 -1.11 25.58 11.24
N PRO A 339 -0.07 24.76 10.98
CA PRO A 339 0.34 24.40 9.63
C PRO A 339 -0.80 23.79 8.80
N ASP A 340 -0.74 23.94 7.47
CA ASP A 340 -1.73 23.32 6.59
C ASP A 340 -1.72 21.79 6.71
N GLY A 341 -2.86 21.22 7.13
CA GLY A 341 -3.01 19.80 7.43
C GLY A 341 -2.42 19.35 8.78
N GLY A 342 -1.98 20.28 9.63
CA GLY A 342 -1.55 20.00 11.00
C GLY A 342 -2.74 19.72 11.93
N ASP A 343 -2.49 18.97 13.00
CA ASP A 343 -3.49 18.76 14.06
C ASP A 343 -3.80 20.09 14.77
N LEU A 344 -4.96 20.17 15.42
CA LEU A 344 -5.32 21.34 16.21
C LEU A 344 -4.32 21.64 17.33
N THR A 345 -3.54 20.66 17.78
CA THR A 345 -2.48 20.86 18.77
C THR A 345 -1.21 21.49 18.22
N ASP A 346 -1.03 21.57 16.90
CA ASP A 346 0.20 22.03 16.25
C ASP A 346 0.32 23.57 16.18
N GLY A 347 -0.63 24.30 16.75
CA GLY A 347 -0.61 25.75 16.81
C GLY A 347 0.36 26.31 17.84
N GLU A 348 0.76 27.57 17.66
CA GLU A 348 1.72 28.25 18.51
C GLU A 348 1.15 28.48 19.93
N PHE A 349 1.76 27.84 20.93
CA PHE A 349 1.23 27.80 22.30
C PHE A 349 1.05 29.20 22.94
N TYR A 350 1.86 30.19 22.55
CA TYR A 350 1.79 31.55 23.10
C TYR A 350 0.58 32.36 22.59
N LEU A 351 -0.15 31.83 21.61
CA LEU A 351 -1.41 32.38 21.11
C LEU A 351 -2.63 31.80 21.85
N LEU A 352 -2.44 30.80 22.70
CA LEU A 352 -3.51 30.25 23.54
C LEU A 352 -3.89 31.22 24.69
N PRO A 353 -5.15 31.18 25.17
CA PRO A 353 -5.56 31.93 26.34
C PRO A 353 -4.71 31.64 27.58
N LYS A 354 -4.26 32.71 28.23
CA LYS A 354 -3.62 32.68 29.55
C LYS A 354 -4.61 32.29 30.65
N GLY A 355 -4.12 31.67 31.72
CA GLY A 355 -4.96 31.33 32.88
C GLY A 355 -5.61 29.94 32.79
N GLY A 356 -4.91 28.99 32.18
CA GLY A 356 -5.26 27.57 32.20
C GLY A 356 -4.74 26.84 30.97
N LEU A 357 -5.22 27.21 29.77
CA LEU A 357 -4.96 26.44 28.55
C LEU A 357 -3.50 26.52 28.11
N GLN A 358 -2.90 27.72 28.15
CA GLN A 358 -1.47 27.88 27.84
C GLN A 358 -0.57 27.08 28.80
N GLU A 359 -0.85 27.12 30.10
CA GLU A 359 -0.07 26.41 31.12
C GLU A 359 -0.22 24.89 31.01
N ILE A 360 -1.40 24.40 30.62
CA ILE A 360 -1.65 22.98 30.37
C ILE A 360 -0.87 22.50 29.14
N CYS A 361 -0.80 23.29 28.07
CA CYS A 361 0.00 22.99 26.88
C CYS A 361 1.49 22.84 27.24
N ILE A 362 2.05 23.84 27.94
CA ILE A 362 3.45 23.83 28.38
C ILE A 362 3.77 22.60 29.24
N ARG A 363 2.85 22.22 30.14
CA ARG A 363 3.01 21.02 30.95
C ARG A 363 2.98 19.76 30.08
N PHE A 364 2.06 19.65 29.14
CA PHE A 364 2.01 18.51 28.22
C PHE A 364 3.32 18.38 27.42
N ASP A 365 3.84 19.48 26.88
CA ASP A 365 5.09 19.49 26.11
C ASP A 365 6.26 19.00 26.97
N ALA A 366 6.38 19.50 28.20
CA ALA A 366 7.42 19.07 29.14
C ALA A 366 7.34 17.57 29.49
N GLU A 367 6.13 17.05 29.79
CA GLU A 367 5.94 15.62 30.08
C GLU A 367 6.16 14.74 28.84
N SER A 368 5.91 15.25 27.64
CA SER A 368 6.16 14.55 26.38
C SER A 368 7.65 14.49 26.05
N GLU A 369 8.39 15.58 26.26
CA GLU A 369 9.85 15.62 26.11
C GLU A 369 10.52 14.64 27.09
N GLU A 370 10.08 14.60 28.34
CA GLU A 370 10.59 13.67 29.34
C GLU A 370 10.31 12.20 28.94
N ALA A 371 9.09 11.89 28.50
CA ALA A 371 8.75 10.54 28.04
C ALA A 371 9.63 10.08 26.87
N GLU A 372 9.89 10.95 25.89
CA GLU A 372 10.75 10.64 24.74
C GLU A 372 12.22 10.50 25.15
N SER A 373 12.70 11.35 26.07
CA SER A 373 14.03 11.23 26.68
C SER A 373 14.21 9.89 27.39
N MET A 374 13.26 9.51 28.25
CA MET A 374 13.29 8.24 28.96
C MET A 374 13.27 7.04 28.00
N ARG A 375 12.38 7.07 26.99
CA ARG A 375 12.29 6.02 25.95
C ARG A 375 13.56 5.86 25.15
N SER A 376 14.16 6.96 24.71
CA SER A 376 15.33 6.96 23.82
C SER A 376 16.65 6.69 24.56
N SER A 377 16.73 7.04 25.84
CA SER A 377 17.96 6.87 26.63
C SER A 377 18.34 5.40 26.84
N GLY A 378 17.36 4.50 26.94
CA GLY A 378 17.57 3.10 27.34
C GLY A 378 18.09 2.93 28.77
N LEU A 379 18.06 3.99 29.59
CA LEU A 379 18.59 4.00 30.97
C LEU A 379 17.49 3.83 32.03
N CYS A 380 16.24 3.99 31.65
CA CYS A 380 15.08 3.91 32.55
C CYS A 380 14.50 2.48 32.58
N ALA A 381 13.93 2.10 33.73
CA ALA A 381 13.22 0.83 33.80
C ALA A 381 11.94 0.89 32.93
N PRO A 382 11.52 -0.21 32.28
CA PRO A 382 10.32 -0.21 31.44
C PRO A 382 9.03 0.22 32.17
N GLU A 383 8.93 -0.08 33.46
CA GLU A 383 7.81 0.32 34.31
C GLU A 383 7.76 1.85 34.50
N ASP A 384 8.90 2.47 34.84
CA ASP A 384 9.01 3.93 34.98
C ASP A 384 8.71 4.65 33.66
N VAL A 385 9.18 4.10 32.54
CA VAL A 385 8.87 4.61 31.21
C VAL A 385 7.36 4.56 30.94
N GLN A 386 6.70 3.46 31.32
CA GLN A 386 5.26 3.30 31.16
C GLN A 386 4.46 4.27 32.04
N ASP A 387 4.85 4.46 33.30
CA ASP A 387 4.22 5.43 34.20
C ASP A 387 4.35 6.87 33.68
N GLN A 388 5.50 7.21 33.10
CA GLN A 388 5.71 8.50 32.45
C GLN A 388 4.81 8.66 31.20
N ILE A 389 4.72 7.64 30.35
CA ILE A 389 3.81 7.64 29.18
C ILE A 389 2.36 7.84 29.62
N ASP A 390 1.93 7.18 30.70
CA ASP A 390 0.57 7.30 31.22
C ASP A 390 0.29 8.72 31.76
N THR A 391 1.31 9.35 32.36
CA THR A 391 1.28 10.75 32.78
C THR A 391 1.15 11.69 31.58
N THR A 392 1.99 11.53 30.55
CA THR A 392 1.90 12.29 29.30
C THR A 392 0.51 12.15 28.66
N ASN A 393 -0.03 10.94 28.57
CA ASN A 393 -1.37 10.66 28.03
C ASN A 393 -2.48 11.35 28.83
N LYS A 394 -2.33 11.45 30.15
CA LYS A 394 -3.25 12.20 31.01
C LYS A 394 -3.17 13.70 30.72
N CYS A 395 -1.97 14.27 30.63
CA CYS A 395 -1.78 15.69 30.28
C CYS A 395 -2.32 16.02 28.89
N TYR A 396 -2.10 15.14 27.90
CA TYR A 396 -2.64 15.29 26.56
C TYR A 396 -4.17 15.35 26.55
N ARG A 397 -4.84 14.45 27.28
CA ARG A 397 -6.32 14.45 27.38
C ARG A 397 -6.85 15.74 27.97
N GLU A 398 -6.23 16.23 29.04
CA GLU A 398 -6.62 17.50 29.68
C GLU A 398 -6.40 18.70 28.73
N TYR A 399 -5.26 18.71 28.03
CA TYR A 399 -4.96 19.72 27.01
C TYR A 399 -6.00 19.70 25.88
N ARG A 400 -6.26 18.53 25.31
CA ARG A 400 -7.20 18.36 24.20
C ARG A 400 -8.62 18.78 24.58
N GLU A 401 -9.08 18.43 25.78
CA GLU A 401 -10.40 18.84 26.28
C GLU A 401 -10.51 20.36 26.42
N LYS A 402 -9.50 21.02 26.99
CA LYS A 402 -9.49 22.48 27.15
C LYS A 402 -9.35 23.22 25.81
N LEU A 403 -8.54 22.67 24.90
CA LEU A 403 -8.40 23.18 23.55
C LEU A 403 -9.73 23.09 22.78
N ARG A 404 -10.43 21.96 22.90
CA ARG A 404 -11.76 21.76 22.34
C ARG A 404 -12.77 22.79 22.85
N GLU A 405 -12.79 23.05 24.16
CA GLU A 405 -13.63 24.09 24.78
C GLU A 405 -13.33 25.48 24.20
N PHE A 406 -12.04 25.83 24.08
CA PHE A 406 -11.61 27.11 23.51
C PHE A 406 -12.04 27.28 22.05
N LEU A 407 -11.83 26.24 21.23
CA LEU A 407 -12.18 26.24 19.81
C LEU A 407 -13.69 26.10 19.55
N GLY A 408 -14.49 25.81 20.59
CA GLY A 408 -15.94 25.66 20.46
C GLY A 408 -16.34 24.42 19.68
N ILE A 409 -15.50 23.39 19.68
CA ILE A 409 -15.75 22.13 18.98
C ILE A 409 -16.67 21.27 19.86
N ASP A 410 -17.81 20.85 19.32
CA ASP A 410 -18.64 19.87 20.01
C ASP A 410 -17.86 18.55 20.13
N ARG A 411 -18.04 17.83 21.23
CA ARG A 411 -17.40 16.53 21.46
C ARG A 411 -17.72 15.53 20.35
N GLU A 412 -18.91 15.64 19.75
CA GLU A 412 -19.32 14.84 18.59
C GLU A 412 -18.63 15.25 17.29
N HIS A 413 -17.94 16.40 17.24
CA HIS A 413 -17.22 16.88 16.05
C HIS A 413 -15.69 16.86 16.24
N ASP A 414 -15.20 16.37 17.37
CA ASP A 414 -13.77 16.10 17.64
C ASP A 414 -13.42 14.72 17.07
N VAL A 415 -13.12 14.69 15.77
CA VAL A 415 -12.89 13.45 15.00
C VAL A 415 -11.78 12.63 15.67
N SER A 416 -12.13 11.44 16.17
CA SER A 416 -11.13 10.49 16.66
C SER A 416 -10.50 9.71 15.49
N ILE A 417 -9.18 9.75 15.40
CA ILE A 417 -8.40 8.98 14.43
C ILE A 417 -7.81 7.76 15.14
N THR A 418 -7.86 6.59 14.50
CA THR A 418 -7.17 5.38 14.95
C THR A 418 -6.31 4.84 13.83
N TRP A 419 -5.06 4.53 14.13
CA TRP A 419 -4.11 3.98 13.19
C TRP A 419 -4.08 2.46 13.37
N GLU A 420 -4.38 1.73 12.30
CA GLU A 420 -4.30 0.28 12.30
C GLU A 420 -3.44 -0.15 11.13
N SER A 421 -2.36 -0.86 11.41
CA SER A 421 -1.48 -1.40 10.37
C SER A 421 -1.52 -2.92 10.42
N PRO A 422 -1.31 -3.60 9.28
CA PRO A 422 -0.94 -5.00 9.29
C PRO A 422 0.27 -5.22 10.19
N ASP A 423 0.45 -6.43 10.69
CA ASP A 423 1.67 -6.82 11.39
C ASP A 423 2.89 -6.45 10.53
N TYR A 424 3.94 -5.91 11.17
CA TYR A 424 5.12 -5.37 10.49
C TYR A 424 5.82 -6.37 9.55
N ARG A 425 5.55 -7.67 9.71
CA ARG A 425 6.05 -8.75 8.84
C ARG A 425 5.32 -8.83 7.50
N HIS A 426 4.20 -8.12 7.35
CA HIS A 426 3.33 -8.14 6.18
C HIS A 426 3.18 -6.73 5.60
N THR A 427 3.13 -6.67 4.27
CA THR A 427 2.98 -5.42 3.54
C THR A 427 1.53 -4.95 3.45
N SER A 428 0.55 -5.87 3.53
CA SER A 428 -0.88 -5.57 3.44
C SER A 428 -1.71 -6.49 4.34
N TRP A 429 -2.98 -6.13 4.57
CA TRP A 429 -3.93 -6.95 5.35
C TRP A 429 -4.23 -8.29 4.65
N ASN A 430 -4.32 -8.28 3.32
CA ASN A 430 -4.51 -9.51 2.55
C ASN A 430 -3.32 -10.46 2.67
N GLU A 431 -2.09 -9.94 2.68
CA GLU A 431 -0.89 -10.75 2.90
C GLU A 431 -0.89 -11.38 4.30
N GLN A 432 -1.25 -10.60 5.33
CA GLN A 432 -1.38 -11.10 6.69
C GLN A 432 -2.42 -12.22 6.79
N LEU A 433 -3.59 -12.04 6.17
CA LEU A 433 -4.64 -13.06 6.17
C LEU A 433 -4.15 -14.40 5.56
N LEU A 434 -3.47 -14.33 4.42
CA LEU A 434 -2.90 -15.51 3.77
C LEU A 434 -1.82 -16.19 4.63
N ALA A 435 -1.04 -15.42 5.39
CA ALA A 435 -0.02 -15.95 6.30
C ALA A 435 -0.64 -16.64 7.52
N GLU A 436 -1.70 -16.06 8.11
CA GLU A 436 -2.42 -16.66 9.24
C GLU A 436 -3.09 -17.97 8.84
N GLN A 437 -3.75 -18.03 7.67
CA GLN A 437 -4.34 -19.26 7.15
C GLN A 437 -3.32 -20.37 6.93
N LYS A 438 -2.17 -20.06 6.30
CA LYS A 438 -1.10 -21.04 6.11
C LYS A 438 -0.58 -21.57 7.44
N ARG A 439 -0.49 -20.71 8.46
CA ARG A 439 -0.08 -21.12 9.81
C ARG A 439 -1.10 -22.07 10.43
N GLU A 440 -2.39 -21.75 10.35
CA GLU A 440 -3.47 -22.62 10.85
C GLU A 440 -3.49 -23.98 10.14
N GLU A 441 -3.31 -24.00 8.81
CA GLU A 441 -3.19 -25.24 8.03
C GLU A 441 -2.00 -26.09 8.49
N THR A 442 -0.83 -25.47 8.73
CA THR A 442 0.35 -26.21 9.23
C THR A 442 0.15 -26.77 10.63
N VAL A 443 -0.47 -26.02 11.53
CA VAL A 443 -0.78 -26.48 12.91
C VAL A 443 -1.81 -27.61 12.86
N GLY A 444 -2.84 -27.49 12.02
CA GLY A 444 -3.84 -28.54 11.79
C GLY A 444 -3.19 -29.84 11.30
N GLN A 445 -2.32 -29.75 10.30
CA GLN A 445 -1.58 -30.91 9.78
C GLN A 445 -0.62 -31.53 10.81
N GLU A 446 -0.01 -30.74 11.69
CA GLU A 446 0.79 -31.26 12.80
C GLU A 446 -0.08 -31.99 13.82
N SER A 447 -1.24 -31.44 14.19
CA SER A 447 -2.18 -32.11 15.10
C SER A 447 -2.75 -33.42 14.52
N GLU A 448 -3.08 -33.46 13.23
CA GLU A 448 -3.54 -34.68 12.55
C GLU A 448 -2.42 -35.75 12.50
N LYS A 449 -1.16 -35.34 12.32
CA LYS A 449 -0.02 -36.27 12.35
C LYS A 449 0.23 -36.81 13.77
N GLU A 450 0.10 -35.98 14.80
CA GLU A 450 0.23 -36.40 16.19
C GLU A 450 -0.90 -37.33 16.63
N GLU A 451 -2.14 -37.07 16.23
CA GLU A 451 -3.27 -37.96 16.49
C GLU A 451 -3.12 -39.31 15.78
N ASN A 452 -2.72 -39.31 14.50
CA ASN A 452 -2.46 -40.53 13.76
C ASN A 452 -1.28 -41.33 14.36
N ALA A 453 -0.20 -40.67 14.75
CA ALA A 453 0.92 -41.32 15.44
C ALA A 453 0.52 -41.86 16.83
N GLY A 454 -0.39 -41.18 17.53
CA GLY A 454 -0.97 -41.63 18.79
C GLY A 454 -1.85 -42.89 18.62
N GLN A 455 -2.66 -42.94 17.56
CA GLN A 455 -3.48 -44.09 17.21
C GLN A 455 -2.62 -45.29 16.77
N GLU A 456 -1.58 -45.08 15.96
CA GLU A 456 -0.64 -46.14 15.58
C GLU A 456 0.11 -46.72 16.79
N ARG A 457 0.52 -45.87 17.75
CA ARG A 457 1.12 -46.33 19.02
C ARG A 457 0.13 -47.17 19.83
N GLN A 458 -1.15 -46.76 19.93
CA GLN A 458 -2.17 -47.54 20.64
C GLN A 458 -2.45 -48.91 20.00
N ILE A 459 -2.34 -49.02 18.67
CA ILE A 459 -2.50 -50.29 17.95
C ILE A 459 -1.30 -51.22 18.21
N HIS A 460 -0.09 -50.68 18.33
CA HIS A 460 1.12 -51.46 18.64
C HIS A 460 1.19 -51.97 20.10
N PHE A 461 0.54 -51.31 21.06
CA PHE A 461 0.46 -51.78 22.45
C PHE A 461 -0.64 -52.84 22.71
N ARG A 462 -1.47 -53.17 21.69
CA ARG A 462 -2.56 -54.16 21.79
C ARG A 462 -2.30 -55.48 21.05
N ARG A 463 -1.04 -55.76 20.67
CA ARG A 463 -0.64 -57.05 20.08
C ARG A 463 0.15 -57.91 21.05
#